data_AF-A0A183V346-F1
#
_entry.id   AF-A0A183V346-F1
#
_cell.length_a   1.000
_cell.length_b   1.000
_cell.length_c   1.000
_cell.angle_alpha   90.00
_cell.angle_beta   90.00
_cell.angle_gamma   90.00
#
_symmetry.space_group_name_H-M   'P 1'
#
loop_
_entity.id
_entity.type
_entity.pdbx_description
1 polymer ?
#
loop_
_entity_poly.entity_id
_entity_poly.type
_entity_poly.pdbx_seq_one_letter_code
_entity_poly.pdbx_strand_id
1 'polypeptide(L)'
;MIQKLVVLSIFVQLSYCASCGSAGIPFRFEVLPEGQPVLGCALPTCFGTESGGRFASQDSLFNMGPEGVDGFFREGDIQQERIRYEDAPPHLADCQTGFTSRTCNAANSWIGGFTWYSDGSIGLQCCTYDGLRFSTEVGRLLVKAGEVYSGGEVIRDGRQTGFDLIGNLKQITTNDGTIAYEVTVRRMSCIPDPVEISNSVAMDPPTDINRILDKVSEAQTNIGSQSDQVLSTNPAQAPRIDQMVQLLPLFCSNSFL
;
A
#
# COMPACT_ATOMS: atom_id res chain seq x y z
N MET A 1 10.62 17.79 -60.58
CA MET A 1 10.60 18.10 -59.13
C MET A 1 9.93 16.93 -58.43
N ILE A 2 10.68 16.12 -57.68
CA ILE A 2 10.14 15.03 -56.86
C ILE A 2 10.38 15.45 -55.41
N GLN A 3 9.31 15.84 -54.73
CA GLN A 3 9.31 16.26 -53.34
C GLN A 3 9.38 15.01 -52.47
N LYS A 4 10.54 14.78 -51.83
CA LYS A 4 10.73 13.67 -50.88
C LYS A 4 9.94 13.98 -49.60
N LEU A 5 8.85 13.26 -49.37
CA LEU A 5 8.23 13.17 -48.05
C LEU A 5 9.19 12.41 -47.13
N VAL A 6 9.75 13.10 -46.13
CA VAL A 6 10.46 12.47 -45.02
C VAL A 6 9.40 12.19 -43.95
N VAL A 7 9.03 10.92 -43.79
CA VAL A 7 8.18 10.46 -42.69
C VAL A 7 9.08 10.27 -41.48
N LEU A 8 9.04 11.19 -40.53
CA LEU A 8 9.72 11.06 -39.25
C LEU A 8 8.91 10.07 -38.39
N SER A 9 9.27 8.80 -38.45
CA SER A 9 8.75 7.78 -37.54
C SER A 9 9.32 8.05 -36.14
N ILE A 10 8.49 8.62 -35.26
CA ILE A 10 8.78 8.69 -33.83
C ILE A 10 8.67 7.26 -33.31
N PHE A 11 9.81 6.58 -33.17
CA PHE A 11 9.89 5.34 -32.40
C PHE A 11 9.69 5.70 -30.94
N VAL A 12 8.45 5.62 -30.46
CA VAL A 12 8.14 5.65 -29.03
C VAL A 12 8.77 4.40 -28.43
N GLN A 13 9.88 4.56 -27.72
CA GLN A 13 10.49 3.47 -26.95
C GLN A 13 9.47 3.05 -25.88
N LEU A 14 8.90 1.86 -26.05
CA LEU A 14 8.04 1.23 -25.04
C LEU A 14 8.91 0.93 -23.82
N SER A 15 8.94 1.87 -22.89
CA SER A 15 9.61 1.72 -21.60
C SER A 15 8.59 1.20 -20.61
N TYR A 16 8.76 -0.05 -20.22
CA TYR A 16 7.92 -0.68 -19.22
C TYR A 16 8.46 -0.40 -17.83
N CYS A 17 7.56 -0.29 -16.86
CA CYS A 17 7.90 0.03 -15.49
C CYS A 17 6.81 -0.42 -14.52
N ALA A 18 7.22 -0.81 -13.33
CA ALA A 18 6.33 -1.11 -12.23
C ALA A 18 6.67 -0.19 -11.05
N SER A 19 5.66 0.39 -10.41
CA SER A 19 5.81 1.23 -9.22
C SER A 19 4.64 1.06 -8.26
N CYS A 20 4.95 0.93 -6.97
CA CYS A 20 3.97 0.92 -5.89
C CYS A 20 3.41 2.32 -5.57
N GLY A 21 3.95 3.38 -6.19
CA GLY A 21 3.57 4.75 -5.88
C GLY A 21 3.99 5.19 -4.48
N SER A 22 3.44 6.32 -4.04
CA SER A 22 3.71 6.90 -2.71
C SER A 22 2.97 6.19 -1.57
N ALA A 23 1.87 5.50 -1.87
CA ALA A 23 1.04 4.84 -0.87
C ALA A 23 1.39 3.35 -0.64
N GLY A 24 1.97 2.68 -1.64
CA GLY A 24 2.28 1.25 -1.59
C GLY A 24 3.70 0.92 -1.15
N ILE A 25 3.88 -0.24 -0.54
CA ILE A 25 5.19 -0.78 -0.15
C ILE A 25 5.51 -2.04 -0.96
N PRO A 26 6.69 -2.14 -1.59
CA PRO A 26 7.11 -3.34 -2.30
C PRO A 26 7.39 -4.48 -1.32
N PHE A 27 6.63 -5.57 -1.39
CA PHE A 27 6.82 -6.73 -0.50
C PHE A 27 7.17 -8.00 -1.26
N ARG A 28 6.85 -8.06 -2.57
CA ARG A 28 7.08 -9.25 -3.39
C ARG A 28 7.80 -8.88 -4.67
N PHE A 29 8.78 -9.71 -5.02
CA PHE A 29 9.54 -9.59 -6.26
C PHE A 29 9.64 -10.97 -6.88
N GLU A 30 9.12 -11.10 -8.09
CA GLU A 30 9.10 -12.34 -8.85
C GLU A 30 9.82 -12.11 -10.16
N VAL A 31 10.52 -13.14 -10.64
CA VAL A 31 11.08 -13.14 -11.99
C VAL A 31 10.43 -14.31 -12.71
N LEU A 32 9.61 -14.02 -13.72
CA LEU A 32 8.96 -15.05 -14.52
C LEU A 32 10.00 -15.96 -15.20
N PRO A 33 9.64 -17.18 -15.62
CA PRO A 33 10.55 -18.07 -16.36
C PRO A 33 11.21 -17.42 -17.58
N GLU A 34 10.52 -16.46 -18.21
CA GLU A 34 10.97 -15.68 -19.36
C GLU A 34 11.96 -14.55 -18.99
N GLY A 35 12.19 -14.33 -17.69
CA GLY A 35 13.10 -13.33 -17.15
C GLY A 35 12.47 -11.98 -16.83
N GLN A 36 11.16 -11.81 -17.08
CA GLN A 36 10.45 -10.57 -16.78
C GLN A 36 10.22 -10.42 -15.27
N PRO A 37 10.61 -9.28 -14.66
CA PRO A 37 10.33 -9.01 -13.26
C PRO A 37 8.89 -8.55 -13.03
N VAL A 38 8.30 -8.97 -11.91
CA VAL A 38 6.95 -8.57 -11.44
C VAL A 38 7.04 -8.04 -10.01
N LEU A 39 6.44 -6.87 -9.76
CA LEU A 39 6.45 -6.18 -8.48
C LEU A 39 5.12 -6.33 -7.73
N GLY A 40 5.14 -6.94 -6.55
CA GLY A 40 4.00 -6.99 -5.64
C GLY A 40 4.07 -5.89 -4.58
N CYS A 41 3.00 -5.10 -4.50
CA CYS A 41 2.82 -3.98 -3.59
C CYS A 41 1.76 -4.29 -2.53
N ALA A 42 1.93 -3.75 -1.33
CA ALA A 42 0.96 -3.88 -0.25
C ALA A 42 0.68 -2.52 0.40
N LEU A 43 -0.46 -2.43 1.06
CA LEU A 43 -0.85 -1.32 1.92
C LEU A 43 -0.96 -1.83 3.37
N PRO A 44 0.14 -1.89 4.13
CA PRO A 44 0.07 -2.38 5.49
C PRO A 44 -0.67 -1.39 6.40
N THR A 45 -1.17 -1.89 7.52
CA THR A 45 -1.98 -1.13 8.49
C THR A 45 -1.33 0.15 9.01
N CYS A 46 0.00 0.23 9.04
CA CYS A 46 0.77 1.38 9.52
C CYS A 46 1.20 2.39 8.43
N PHE A 47 0.78 2.21 7.17
CA PHE A 47 1.24 3.05 6.05
C PHE A 47 0.15 3.23 4.98
N GLY A 48 0.36 4.14 4.03
CA GLY A 48 -0.49 4.32 2.85
C GLY A 48 -1.73 5.18 3.10
N THR A 49 -1.61 6.21 3.94
CA THR A 49 -2.72 7.11 4.28
C THR A 49 -2.33 8.58 4.17
N GLU A 50 -3.27 9.42 3.78
CA GLU A 50 -3.20 10.87 3.92
C GLU A 50 -3.44 11.31 5.37
N SER A 51 -3.42 12.63 5.59
CA SER A 51 -3.79 13.25 6.86
C SER A 51 -5.20 12.85 7.27
N GLY A 52 -5.40 12.59 8.56
CA GLY A 52 -6.65 12.09 9.11
C GLY A 52 -6.97 10.65 8.72
N GLY A 53 -5.96 9.88 8.32
CA GLY A 53 -6.08 8.45 8.08
C GLY A 53 -6.81 8.04 6.81
N ARG A 54 -7.17 8.99 5.95
CA ARG A 54 -7.87 8.73 4.70
C ARG A 54 -6.97 7.93 3.76
N PHE A 55 -7.55 7.01 2.98
CA PHE A 55 -6.79 6.29 1.97
C PHE A 55 -6.18 7.26 0.97
N ALA A 56 -4.88 7.15 0.75
CA ALA A 56 -4.22 7.91 -0.28
C ALA A 56 -4.60 7.40 -1.66
N SER A 57 -4.69 8.32 -2.61
CA SER A 57 -4.81 7.98 -4.03
C SER A 57 -3.66 7.06 -4.43
N GLN A 58 -3.97 5.98 -5.16
CA GLN A 58 -2.96 5.06 -5.66
C GLN A 58 -2.37 5.61 -6.95
N ASP A 59 -1.23 6.28 -6.83
CA ASP A 59 -0.37 6.74 -7.92
C ASP A 59 0.58 5.62 -8.43
N SER A 60 0.21 4.36 -8.19
CA SER A 60 0.93 3.19 -8.68
C SER A 60 0.87 3.10 -10.21
N LEU A 61 1.92 2.52 -10.78
CA LEU A 61 2.06 2.34 -12.22
C LEU A 61 2.38 0.88 -12.50
N PHE A 62 1.51 0.21 -13.25
CA PHE A 62 1.74 -1.14 -13.74
C PHE A 62 1.38 -1.20 -15.22
N ASN A 63 2.21 -1.85 -16.03
CA ASN A 63 1.97 -2.05 -17.45
C ASN A 63 1.55 -3.49 -17.74
N MET A 64 0.75 -3.62 -18.81
CA MET A 64 0.43 -4.91 -19.41
C MET A 64 1.46 -5.22 -20.50
N GLY A 65 2.33 -6.18 -20.22
CA GLY A 65 3.25 -6.77 -21.18
C GLY A 65 2.68 -8.02 -21.85
N PRO A 66 3.43 -8.63 -22.78
CA PRO A 66 3.05 -9.89 -23.45
C PRO A 66 2.84 -11.05 -22.47
N GLU A 67 3.62 -11.10 -21.39
CA GLU A 67 3.55 -12.15 -20.36
C GLU A 67 2.62 -11.80 -19.20
N GLY A 68 1.88 -10.69 -19.29
CA GLY A 68 0.95 -10.22 -18.26
C GLY A 68 1.34 -8.89 -17.63
N VAL A 69 0.77 -8.61 -16.46
CA VAL A 69 0.98 -7.34 -15.75
C VAL A 69 2.29 -7.39 -14.97
N ASP A 70 3.09 -6.33 -15.05
CA ASP A 70 4.40 -6.22 -14.38
C ASP A 70 4.35 -5.87 -12.89
N GLY A 71 3.15 -5.76 -12.32
CA GLY A 71 2.96 -5.62 -10.89
C GLY A 71 1.50 -5.63 -10.47
N PHE A 72 1.28 -5.64 -9.16
CA PHE A 72 -0.05 -5.73 -8.56
C PHE A 72 -0.05 -5.23 -7.11
N PHE A 73 -1.22 -4.84 -6.61
CA PHE A 73 -1.46 -4.75 -5.18
C PHE A 73 -1.98 -6.08 -4.63
N ARG A 74 -1.56 -6.44 -3.42
CA ARG A 74 -2.10 -7.58 -2.70
C ARG A 74 -3.61 -7.44 -2.54
N GLU A 75 -4.31 -8.53 -2.79
CA GLU A 75 -5.77 -8.59 -2.68
C GLU A 75 -6.23 -8.29 -1.24
N GLY A 76 -7.32 -7.52 -1.10
CA GLY A 76 -7.90 -7.15 0.19
C GLY A 76 -7.33 -5.86 0.80
N ASP A 77 -6.10 -5.47 0.45
CA ASP A 77 -5.44 -4.29 1.02
C ASP A 77 -6.17 -2.97 0.71
N ILE A 78 -6.82 -2.90 -0.46
CA ILE A 78 -7.55 -1.72 -0.95
C ILE A 78 -8.93 -1.63 -0.29
N GLN A 79 -9.55 -2.78 0.00
CA GLN A 79 -10.89 -2.87 0.56
C GLN A 79 -10.90 -2.78 2.09
N GLN A 80 -9.75 -2.98 2.74
CA GLN A 80 -9.65 -2.96 4.19
C GLN A 80 -9.82 -1.54 4.73
N GLU A 81 -10.97 -1.26 5.36
CA GLU A 81 -11.19 -0.02 6.12
C GLU A 81 -10.17 0.12 7.26
N ARG A 82 -9.56 1.30 7.36
CA ARG A 82 -8.61 1.65 8.41
C ARG A 82 -9.22 2.76 9.23
N ILE A 83 -9.46 2.48 10.50
CA ILE A 83 -9.88 3.49 11.47
C ILE A 83 -8.60 4.09 12.03
N ARG A 84 -8.43 5.39 11.84
CA ARG A 84 -7.37 6.17 12.48
C ARG A 84 -7.97 7.44 13.06
N TYR A 85 -7.23 8.04 13.97
CA TYR A 85 -7.56 9.34 14.52
C TYR A 85 -7.63 10.41 13.42
N GLU A 86 -8.55 11.36 13.58
CA GLU A 86 -8.75 12.46 12.63
C GLU A 86 -7.52 13.39 12.54
N ASP A 87 -6.71 13.46 13.59
CA ASP A 87 -5.45 14.20 13.65
C ASP A 87 -4.23 13.35 13.27
N ALA A 88 -4.43 12.10 12.82
CA ALA A 88 -3.33 11.22 12.44
C ALA A 88 -2.51 11.83 11.28
N PRO A 89 -1.17 11.85 11.37
CA PRO A 89 -0.33 12.36 10.31
C PRO A 89 -0.40 11.48 9.05
N PRO A 90 -0.06 12.02 7.87
CA PRO A 90 0.07 11.21 6.66
C PRO A 90 1.24 10.23 6.78
N HIS A 91 1.07 9.04 6.21
CA HIS A 91 2.08 8.01 6.13
C HIS A 91 2.25 7.61 4.66
N LEU A 92 2.94 8.48 3.91
CA LEU A 92 3.25 8.32 2.49
C LEU A 92 4.75 8.46 2.25
N ALA A 93 5.21 7.87 1.16
CA ALA A 93 6.59 7.97 0.71
C ALA A 93 6.75 9.17 -0.22
N ASP A 94 7.93 9.77 -0.18
CA ASP A 94 8.38 10.69 -1.23
C ASP A 94 9.21 9.92 -2.25
N CYS A 95 8.68 9.75 -3.46
CA CYS A 95 9.26 8.94 -4.51
C CYS A 95 9.88 9.80 -5.62
N GLN A 96 11.05 9.38 -6.10
CA GLN A 96 11.65 9.96 -7.29
C GLN A 96 10.67 9.92 -8.47
N THR A 97 10.66 10.95 -9.31
CA THR A 97 9.76 11.00 -10.48
C THR A 97 10.14 10.04 -11.61
N GLY A 98 11.37 9.53 -11.61
CA GLY A 98 11.89 8.63 -12.64
C GLY A 98 12.67 7.45 -12.07
N PHE A 99 13.12 6.58 -12.96
CA PHE A 99 13.75 5.30 -12.64
C PHE A 99 15.26 5.33 -12.92
N THR A 100 15.95 6.40 -12.54
CA THR A 100 17.37 6.61 -12.91
C THR A 100 18.35 6.08 -11.87
N SER A 101 17.86 5.68 -10.69
CA SER A 101 18.73 5.18 -9.63
C SER A 101 19.24 3.77 -9.93
N ARG A 102 20.44 3.45 -9.47
CA ARG A 102 21.00 2.08 -9.53
C ARG A 102 20.93 1.34 -8.21
N THR A 103 20.67 2.05 -7.11
CA THR A 103 20.62 1.50 -5.76
C THR A 103 19.86 2.46 -4.84
N CYS A 104 19.10 1.93 -3.89
CA CYS A 104 18.38 2.68 -2.86
C CYS A 104 18.93 2.32 -1.48
N ASN A 105 20.08 2.90 -1.11
CA ASN A 105 20.85 2.49 0.09
C ASN A 105 20.70 3.43 1.28
N ALA A 106 19.95 4.52 1.17
CA ALA A 106 19.73 5.40 2.30
C ALA A 106 18.90 4.68 3.38
N ALA A 107 19.21 4.95 4.65
CA ALA A 107 18.60 4.25 5.79
C ALA A 107 17.07 4.40 5.85
N ASN A 108 16.57 5.53 5.35
CA ASN A 108 15.15 5.86 5.26
C ASN A 108 14.57 5.66 3.86
N SER A 109 15.20 4.84 3.01
CA SER A 109 14.77 4.60 1.62
C SER A 109 14.47 3.14 1.30
N TRP A 110 13.64 2.94 0.29
CA TRP A 110 13.37 1.65 -0.37
C TRP A 110 13.16 1.85 -1.88
N ILE A 111 12.93 0.76 -2.61
CA ILE A 111 12.60 0.81 -4.04
C ILE A 111 11.10 1.09 -4.25
N GLY A 112 10.73 2.25 -4.75
CA GLY A 112 9.34 2.51 -5.16
C GLY A 112 8.90 1.68 -6.35
N GLY A 113 9.86 1.40 -7.24
CA GLY A 113 9.59 0.72 -8.50
C GLY A 113 10.84 0.55 -9.35
N PHE A 114 10.68 -0.03 -10.52
CA PHE A 114 11.76 -0.23 -11.48
C PHE A 114 11.28 -0.08 -12.93
N THR A 115 12.23 0.18 -13.83
CA THR A 115 12.06 0.10 -15.29
C THR A 115 13.14 -0.80 -15.85
N TRP A 116 12.87 -1.46 -16.97
CA TRP A 116 13.88 -2.20 -17.72
C TRP A 116 14.15 -1.53 -19.06
N TYR A 117 15.43 -1.40 -19.37
CA TYR A 117 15.91 -0.81 -20.60
C TYR A 117 16.13 -1.88 -21.68
N SER A 118 16.18 -1.46 -22.93
CA SER A 118 16.40 -2.35 -24.08
C SER A 118 17.77 -3.04 -24.07
N ASP A 119 18.74 -2.51 -23.32
CA ASP A 119 20.04 -3.14 -23.08
C ASP A 119 20.02 -4.23 -22.00
N GLY A 120 18.84 -4.52 -21.44
CA GLY A 120 18.63 -5.50 -20.37
C GLY A 120 18.94 -4.98 -18.97
N SER A 121 19.41 -3.73 -18.83
CA SER A 121 19.70 -3.14 -17.54
C SER A 121 18.44 -2.64 -16.85
N ILE A 122 18.49 -2.56 -15.52
CA ILE A 122 17.37 -2.08 -14.69
C ILE A 122 17.66 -0.68 -14.14
N GLY A 123 16.65 0.18 -14.17
CA GLY A 123 16.60 1.47 -13.50
C GLY A 123 15.65 1.41 -12.31
N LEU A 124 16.01 2.01 -11.19
CA LEU A 124 15.23 2.01 -9.95
C LEU A 124 14.65 3.39 -9.67
N GLN A 125 13.44 3.39 -9.14
CA GLN A 125 12.84 4.54 -8.46
C GLN A 125 13.05 4.34 -6.96
N CYS A 126 13.75 5.27 -6.31
CA CYS A 126 13.86 5.24 -4.84
C CYS A 126 12.75 6.09 -4.21
N CYS A 127 12.15 5.57 -3.15
CA CYS A 127 11.26 6.32 -2.28
C CYS A 127 11.91 6.50 -0.91
N THR A 128 11.56 7.59 -0.23
CA THR A 128 12.00 7.89 1.12
C THR A 128 10.82 8.04 2.06
N TYR A 129 10.99 7.56 3.28
CA TYR A 129 9.99 7.65 4.33
C TYR A 129 10.65 7.65 5.70
N ASP A 130 10.29 8.62 6.54
CA ASP A 130 10.94 8.81 7.83
C ASP A 130 10.71 7.66 8.82
N GLY A 131 9.59 6.94 8.71
CA GLY A 131 9.36 5.74 9.52
C GLY A 131 10.35 4.61 9.25
N LEU A 132 11.12 4.65 8.14
CA LEU A 132 12.18 3.68 7.89
C LEU A 132 13.50 3.96 8.63
N ARG A 133 13.70 5.11 9.26
CA ARG A 133 14.99 5.46 9.90
C ARG A 133 15.45 4.40 10.92
N PHE A 134 14.52 3.66 11.50
CA PHE A 134 14.76 2.58 12.47
C PHE A 134 14.61 1.17 11.87
N SER A 135 14.45 1.07 10.55
CA SER A 135 14.35 -0.22 9.86
C SER A 135 15.68 -0.98 9.92
N THR A 136 15.58 -2.30 9.92
CA THR A 136 16.74 -3.20 9.99
C THR A 136 16.84 -4.00 8.70
N GLU A 137 18.06 -4.23 8.22
CA GLU A 137 18.28 -5.19 7.13
C GLU A 137 18.06 -6.61 7.70
N VAL A 138 17.11 -7.34 7.13
CA VAL A 138 16.78 -8.73 7.55
C VAL A 138 17.71 -9.71 6.86
N GLY A 139 18.05 -9.42 5.61
CA GLY A 139 18.96 -10.26 4.82
C GLY A 139 18.98 -9.86 3.35
N ARG A 140 19.81 -10.59 2.61
CA ARG A 140 19.93 -10.50 1.16
C ARG A 140 19.77 -11.88 0.57
N LEU A 141 19.03 -11.97 -0.52
CA LEU A 141 18.74 -13.23 -1.19
C LEU A 141 18.84 -13.03 -2.70
N LEU A 142 19.07 -14.13 -3.42
CA LEU A 142 19.17 -14.12 -4.87
C LEU A 142 17.86 -14.66 -5.46
N VAL A 143 17.27 -13.93 -6.40
CA VAL A 143 16.08 -14.35 -7.16
C VAL A 143 16.47 -14.51 -8.62
N LYS A 144 16.32 -15.72 -9.14
CA LYS A 144 16.56 -16.09 -10.55
C LYS A 144 15.25 -16.20 -11.32
N ALA A 145 15.34 -16.39 -12.63
CA ALA A 145 14.17 -16.69 -13.46
C ALA A 145 13.40 -17.91 -12.94
N GLY A 146 12.08 -17.78 -12.83
CA GLY A 146 11.16 -18.75 -12.24
C GLY A 146 11.11 -18.73 -10.71
N GLU A 147 11.84 -17.83 -10.03
CA GLU A 147 11.84 -17.71 -8.57
C GLU A 147 11.09 -16.47 -8.09
N VAL A 148 10.68 -16.52 -6.82
CA VAL A 148 9.94 -15.45 -6.15
C VAL A 148 10.45 -15.23 -4.74
N TYR A 149 10.54 -13.96 -4.37
CA TYR A 149 10.63 -13.52 -2.99
C TYR A 149 9.31 -12.89 -2.54
N SER A 150 8.86 -13.21 -1.33
CA SER A 150 7.71 -12.58 -0.70
C SER A 150 8.02 -12.29 0.77
N GLY A 151 7.96 -11.01 1.13
CA GLY A 151 7.93 -10.50 2.50
C GLY A 151 6.50 -10.30 2.99
N GLY A 152 6.25 -9.20 3.70
CA GLY A 152 4.94 -8.85 4.26
C GLY A 152 4.93 -8.71 5.78
N GLU A 153 3.79 -8.96 6.40
CA GLU A 153 3.58 -8.77 7.84
C GLU A 153 4.50 -9.67 8.68
N VAL A 154 5.04 -9.09 9.73
CA VAL A 154 5.83 -9.80 10.73
C VAL A 154 5.00 -9.89 12.00
N ILE A 155 4.50 -11.09 12.30
CA ILE A 155 3.63 -11.34 13.43
C ILE A 155 4.43 -11.97 14.58
N ARG A 156 4.28 -11.41 15.78
CA ARG A 156 4.79 -12.00 17.03
C ARG A 156 3.66 -11.99 18.05
N ASP A 157 3.45 -13.13 18.72
CA ASP A 157 2.39 -13.30 19.72
C ASP A 157 0.98 -12.94 19.19
N GLY A 158 0.71 -13.26 17.93
CA GLY A 158 -0.56 -12.94 17.26
C GLY A 158 -0.75 -11.47 16.88
N ARG A 159 0.25 -10.61 17.11
CA ARG A 159 0.22 -9.18 16.77
C ARG A 159 1.23 -8.84 15.69
N GLN A 160 0.84 -8.00 14.73
CA GLN A 160 1.79 -7.43 13.77
C GLN A 160 2.76 -6.48 14.50
N THR A 161 4.05 -6.71 14.29
CA THR A 161 5.15 -5.92 14.90
C THR A 161 6.02 -5.25 13.84
N GLY A 162 5.97 -5.73 12.61
CA GLY A 162 6.76 -5.20 11.52
C GLY A 162 6.19 -5.55 10.17
N PHE A 163 6.89 -5.10 9.15
CA PHE A 163 6.63 -5.42 7.76
C PHE A 163 7.96 -5.55 7.03
N ASP A 164 8.17 -6.68 6.35
CA ASP A 164 9.34 -6.97 5.54
C ASP A 164 9.10 -6.47 4.12
N LEU A 165 9.88 -5.46 3.73
CA LEU A 165 9.82 -4.79 2.43
C LEU A 165 11.11 -5.00 1.63
N ILE A 166 11.02 -4.77 0.32
CA ILE A 166 12.17 -4.77 -0.58
C ILE A 166 12.87 -3.41 -0.49
N GLY A 167 14.01 -3.38 0.20
CA GLY A 167 14.80 -2.16 0.37
C GLY A 167 15.66 -1.84 -0.84
N ASN A 168 16.24 -2.86 -1.48
CA ASN A 168 17.09 -2.67 -2.66
C ASN A 168 17.06 -3.89 -3.59
N LEU A 169 17.40 -3.68 -4.87
CA LEU A 169 17.47 -4.65 -5.94
C LEU A 169 18.76 -4.37 -6.69
N LYS A 170 19.57 -5.40 -6.87
CA LYS A 170 20.79 -5.31 -7.67
C LYS A 170 20.78 -6.43 -8.70
N GLN A 171 20.71 -6.05 -9.97
CA GLN A 171 20.89 -6.99 -11.07
C GLN A 171 22.34 -7.49 -11.07
N ILE A 172 22.50 -8.81 -11.16
CA ILE A 172 23.79 -9.48 -11.27
C ILE A 172 23.78 -10.46 -12.43
N THR A 173 24.94 -10.63 -13.07
CA THR A 173 25.18 -11.72 -14.00
C THR A 173 25.82 -12.86 -13.24
N THR A 174 25.21 -14.03 -13.28
CA THR A 174 25.73 -15.23 -12.63
C THR A 174 26.89 -15.84 -13.42
N ASN A 175 27.57 -16.84 -12.85
CA ASN A 175 28.73 -17.49 -13.47
C ASN A 175 28.40 -18.19 -14.81
N ASP A 176 27.16 -18.65 -14.96
CA ASP A 176 26.60 -19.27 -16.17
C ASP A 176 26.10 -18.23 -17.20
N GLY A 177 26.26 -16.93 -16.93
CA GLY A 177 25.87 -15.85 -17.82
C GLY A 177 24.38 -15.48 -17.76
N THR A 178 23.61 -16.08 -16.85
CA THR A 178 22.20 -15.76 -16.65
C THR A 178 22.03 -14.53 -15.76
N ILE A 179 20.90 -13.84 -15.88
CA ILE A 179 20.58 -12.67 -15.06
C ILE A 179 19.87 -13.15 -13.80
N ALA A 180 20.29 -12.61 -12.66
CA ALA A 180 19.62 -12.78 -11.37
C ALA A 180 19.58 -11.45 -10.61
N TYR A 181 18.76 -11.38 -9.57
CA TYR A 181 18.58 -10.17 -8.77
C TYR A 181 18.89 -10.44 -7.32
N GLU A 182 19.89 -9.74 -6.77
CA GLU A 182 20.12 -9.68 -5.33
C GLU A 182 19.09 -8.73 -4.72
N VAL A 183 18.17 -9.29 -3.93
CA VAL A 183 17.10 -8.58 -3.23
C VAL A 183 17.54 -8.34 -1.79
N THR A 184 17.62 -7.07 -1.40
CA THR A 184 17.86 -6.68 0.00
C THR A 184 16.54 -6.45 0.71
N VAL A 185 16.33 -7.17 1.80
CA VAL A 185 15.09 -7.10 2.59
C VAL A 185 15.31 -6.21 3.80
N ARG A 186 14.38 -5.28 4.04
CA ARG A 186 14.36 -4.44 5.24
C ARG A 186 13.08 -4.68 6.03
N ARG A 187 13.19 -4.68 7.35
CA ARG A 187 12.05 -4.73 8.27
C ARG A 187 11.78 -3.35 8.81
N MET A 188 10.62 -2.79 8.50
CA MET A 188 10.11 -1.61 9.16
C MET A 188 9.30 -2.00 10.39
N SER A 189 9.31 -1.15 11.42
CA SER A 189 8.35 -1.25 12.53
C SER A 189 6.97 -0.89 12.01
N CYS A 190 6.00 -1.78 12.25
CA CYS A 190 4.63 -1.61 11.78
C CYS A 190 3.71 -2.19 12.83
N ILE A 191 3.23 -1.31 13.71
CA ILE A 191 2.35 -1.67 14.81
C ILE A 191 1.00 -1.03 14.47
N PRO A 192 -0.08 -1.83 14.37
CA PRO A 192 -1.41 -1.29 14.17
C PRO A 192 -1.78 -0.37 15.33
N ASP A 193 -2.54 0.68 15.02
CA ASP A 193 -3.15 1.54 16.02
C ASP A 193 -3.98 0.69 16.99
N PRO A 194 -3.97 1.00 18.30
CA PRO A 194 -4.80 0.29 19.26
C PRO A 194 -6.27 0.41 18.86
N VAL A 195 -7.01 -0.70 18.98
CA VAL A 195 -8.45 -0.71 18.72
C VAL A 195 -9.11 0.29 19.66
N GLU A 196 -9.86 1.24 19.10
CA GLU A 196 -10.66 2.16 19.91
C GLU A 196 -11.74 1.35 20.63
N ILE A 197 -11.68 1.35 21.96
CA ILE A 197 -12.82 0.91 22.77
C ILE A 197 -13.74 2.13 22.85
N SER A 198 -14.72 2.22 21.95
CA SER A 198 -15.80 3.17 22.12
C SER A 198 -16.62 2.72 23.34
N ASN A 199 -16.26 3.23 24.51
CA ASN A 199 -17.18 3.20 25.63
C ASN A 199 -18.31 4.15 25.25
N SER A 200 -19.40 3.61 24.72
CA SER A 200 -20.65 4.36 24.59
C SER A 200 -21.11 4.71 26.00
N VAL A 201 -20.63 5.83 26.53
CA VAL A 201 -21.27 6.47 27.68
C VAL A 201 -22.57 6.99 27.11
N ALA A 202 -23.63 6.20 27.23
CA ALA A 202 -24.99 6.67 27.04
C ALA A 202 -25.22 7.74 28.13
N MET A 203 -24.81 8.97 27.85
CA MET A 203 -25.38 10.12 28.53
C MET A 203 -26.80 10.21 27.99
N ASP A 204 -27.77 9.91 28.84
CA ASP A 204 -29.19 10.01 28.54
C ASP A 204 -29.71 11.33 29.17
N PRO A 205 -29.60 12.50 28.52
CA PRO A 205 -30.30 13.70 28.97
C PRO A 205 -31.68 13.70 28.31
N PRO A 206 -32.78 13.53 29.07
CA PRO A 206 -33.14 14.42 30.18
C PRO A 206 -33.57 13.71 31.48
N THR A 207 -33.34 12.40 31.63
CA THR A 207 -33.71 11.64 32.83
C THR A 207 -32.83 11.95 34.04
N ASP A 208 -31.58 12.37 33.81
CA ASP A 208 -30.67 12.79 34.89
C ASP A 208 -30.86 14.24 35.36
N ILE A 209 -31.47 15.12 34.56
CA ILE A 209 -31.82 16.48 35.00
C ILE A 209 -33.04 16.43 35.93
N ASN A 210 -34.01 15.56 35.65
CA ASN A 210 -35.20 15.41 36.48
C ASN A 210 -34.92 14.61 37.77
N ARG A 211 -33.97 13.67 37.78
CA ARG A 211 -33.55 12.97 39.00
C ARG A 211 -32.92 13.87 40.07
N ILE A 212 -32.42 15.04 39.69
CA ILE A 212 -31.85 16.03 40.63
C ILE A 212 -32.97 16.94 41.19
N LEU A 213 -34.04 17.19 40.43
CA LEU A 213 -35.17 18.00 40.87
C LEU A 213 -36.24 17.19 41.65
N ASP A 214 -36.41 15.90 41.33
CA ASP A 214 -37.43 15.05 41.99
C ASP A 214 -37.01 14.56 43.38
N LYS A 215 -35.71 14.54 43.69
CA LYS A 215 -35.22 14.25 45.06
C LYS A 215 -35.52 15.34 46.08
N VAL A 216 -36.06 16.48 45.64
CA VAL A 216 -36.57 17.54 46.54
C VAL A 216 -38.08 17.41 46.75
N SER A 217 -38.81 16.68 45.90
CA SER A 217 -40.28 16.73 45.89
C SER A 217 -41.02 15.45 46.31
N GLU A 218 -40.37 14.28 46.36
CA GLU A 218 -41.06 13.03 46.76
C GLU A 218 -40.61 12.50 48.13
N ALA A 219 -40.88 13.32 49.16
CA ALA A 219 -41.20 12.82 50.50
C ALA A 219 -42.66 12.37 50.62
N GLN A 220 -43.41 12.18 49.52
CA GLN A 220 -44.81 11.79 49.57
C GLN A 220 -45.19 10.82 48.43
N THR A 221 -45.57 9.60 48.86
CA THR A 221 -46.65 8.74 48.33
C THR A 221 -46.48 7.93 47.03
N ASN A 222 -46.10 6.65 47.21
CA ASN A 222 -46.92 5.43 47.03
C ASN A 222 -47.55 4.99 45.68
N ILE A 223 -47.17 3.75 45.28
CA ILE A 223 -47.96 2.60 44.78
C ILE A 223 -48.27 2.46 43.26
N GLY A 224 -47.76 1.36 42.64
CA GLY A 224 -48.58 0.48 41.76
C GLY A 224 -48.08 0.05 40.35
N SER A 225 -47.49 -1.16 40.26
CA SER A 225 -47.78 -2.29 39.32
C SER A 225 -47.73 -2.21 37.75
N GLN A 226 -46.92 -3.14 37.17
CA GLN A 226 -47.07 -3.95 35.91
C GLN A 226 -47.05 -3.25 34.52
N SER A 227 -46.60 -3.79 33.38
CA SER A 227 -46.02 -5.08 32.92
C SER A 227 -45.53 -4.93 31.44
N ASP A 228 -44.70 -5.89 31.01
CA ASP A 228 -44.01 -6.18 29.73
C ASP A 228 -44.63 -5.78 28.37
N GLN A 229 -43.78 -5.59 27.33
CA GLN A 229 -43.92 -6.15 25.96
C GLN A 229 -42.59 -6.02 25.16
N VAL A 230 -42.30 -7.03 24.34
CA VAL A 230 -41.10 -7.30 23.52
C VAL A 230 -41.44 -7.14 22.03
N LEU A 231 -40.57 -6.58 21.17
CA LEU A 231 -40.55 -6.94 19.73
C LEU A 231 -39.24 -6.62 18.95
N SER A 232 -38.45 -7.67 18.73
CA SER A 232 -37.84 -8.19 17.48
C SER A 232 -37.41 -7.32 16.27
N THR A 233 -36.08 -7.31 16.02
CA THR A 233 -35.27 -7.73 14.83
C THR A 233 -35.35 -7.09 13.41
N ASN A 234 -34.15 -6.60 12.99
CA ASN A 234 -33.33 -6.87 11.76
C ASN A 234 -33.74 -6.38 10.34
N PRO A 235 -32.81 -6.35 9.35
CA PRO A 235 -31.42 -5.86 9.33
C PRO A 235 -31.07 -5.02 8.07
N ALA A 236 -29.81 -4.61 8.00
CA ALA A 236 -29.15 -3.74 7.03
C ALA A 236 -29.13 -4.19 5.56
N GLN A 237 -28.99 -3.21 4.67
CA GLN A 237 -28.91 -3.35 3.22
C GLN A 237 -27.59 -2.72 2.73
N ALA A 238 -26.74 -3.52 2.08
CA ALA A 238 -25.44 -3.10 1.54
C ALA A 238 -25.55 -2.54 0.11
N PRO A 239 -24.71 -1.58 -0.31
CA PRO A 239 -24.63 -1.18 -1.71
C PRO A 239 -23.53 -1.94 -2.48
N ARG A 240 -23.83 -2.18 -3.75
CA ARG A 240 -23.01 -2.83 -4.78
C ARG A 240 -22.20 -1.76 -5.52
N ILE A 241 -20.90 -1.99 -5.74
CA ILE A 241 -20.07 -1.15 -6.62
C ILE A 241 -19.52 -2.01 -7.77
N ASP A 242 -20.07 -1.79 -8.95
CA ASP A 242 -19.43 -2.11 -10.23
C ASP A 242 -18.96 -0.79 -10.84
N GLN A 243 -17.66 -0.66 -11.13
CA GLN A 243 -17.19 0.12 -12.28
C GLN A 243 -15.74 -0.20 -12.62
N MET A 244 -15.55 -0.75 -13.81
CA MET A 244 -14.29 -0.96 -14.49
C MET A 244 -13.72 0.40 -14.94
N VAL A 245 -12.47 0.70 -14.56
CA VAL A 245 -11.71 1.81 -15.15
C VAL A 245 -10.78 1.23 -16.22
N GLN A 246 -11.06 1.57 -17.48
CA GLN A 246 -10.13 1.39 -18.59
C GLN A 246 -8.96 2.36 -18.40
N LEU A 247 -7.78 1.85 -18.04
CA LEU A 247 -6.53 2.61 -18.05
C LEU A 247 -5.86 2.46 -19.43
N LEU A 248 -5.66 3.59 -20.12
CA LEU A 248 -4.62 3.68 -21.15
C LEU A 248 -3.26 3.40 -20.49
N PRO A 249 -2.32 2.71 -21.16
CA PRO A 249 -0.98 2.51 -20.61
C PRO A 249 -0.30 3.88 -20.45
N LEU A 250 -0.13 4.31 -19.20
CA LEU A 250 0.74 5.42 -18.85
C LEU A 250 2.17 4.91 -19.03
N PHE A 251 2.71 5.12 -20.23
CA PHE A 251 4.11 4.82 -20.52
C PHE A 251 5.01 5.59 -19.54
N CYS A 252 6.02 4.92 -19.00
CA CYS A 252 7.09 5.59 -18.27
C CYS A 252 7.87 6.49 -19.22
N SER A 253 7.40 7.73 -19.37
CA SER A 253 8.08 8.74 -20.16
C SER A 253 9.36 9.13 -19.45
N ASN A 254 10.49 8.62 -19.95
CA ASN A 254 11.75 9.34 -19.79
C ASN A 254 11.58 10.66 -20.54
N SER A 255 11.31 11.73 -19.81
CA SER A 255 11.51 13.08 -20.32
C SER A 255 13.01 13.31 -20.47
N PHE A 256 13.57 12.87 -21.60
CA PHE A 256 14.81 13.40 -22.12
C PHE A 256 14.57 13.85 -23.56
N LEU A 257 14.80 15.15 -23.74
CA LEU A 257 14.85 15.92 -24.97
C LEU A 257 15.71 15.26 -26.06
#